data_AF-A0AAW2DZ16-F1
#
_entry.id   AF-A0AAW2DZ16-F1
#
_cell.length_a   1.000
_cell.length_b   1.000
_cell.length_c   1.000
_cell.angle_alpha   90.00
_cell.angle_beta   90.00
_cell.angle_gamma   90.00
#
_symmetry.space_group_name_H-M   'P 1'
#
loop_
_entity.id
_entity.type
_entity.pdbx_description
1 polymer ?
#
loop_
_entity_poly.entity_id
_entity_poly.type
_entity_poly.pdbx_seq_one_letter_code
_entity_poly.pdbx_strand_id
1 'polypeptide(L)'
;MMIPISKWEDLTDDEEVIEALHEVYGEDVEKLDLQVGLQAEKKIKGFAISETAFFIFLLIASRRLEADRFFTTNFNSKTYTKKGLEWVNKTETLKDVIDRHFPEMTRKWMTCSSAFSVWDSMPTPANYIPLYLRPFHLIFIYLVLPVSMVIWLSTILL
;
A
#
# COMPACT_ATOMS: atom_id res chain seq x y z
N MET A 1 -16.03 10.59 10.00
CA MET A 1 -15.04 11.68 10.10
C MET A 1 -14.05 11.30 11.18
N MET A 2 -12.76 11.57 10.96
CA MET A 2 -11.71 11.29 11.95
C MET A 2 -11.83 12.24 13.14
N ILE A 3 -11.38 11.81 14.32
CA ILE A 3 -11.38 12.63 15.53
C ILE A 3 -10.12 13.51 15.47
N PRO A 4 -10.22 14.84 15.59
CA PRO A 4 -9.06 15.71 15.60
C PRO A 4 -8.25 15.53 16.89
N ILE A 5 -6.94 15.78 16.82
CA ILE A 5 -6.06 15.78 18.00
C ILE A 5 -6.31 17.03 18.85
N SER A 6 -6.12 16.91 20.16
CA SER A 6 -6.22 18.02 21.10
C SER A 6 -4.88 18.38 21.76
N LYS A 7 -3.91 17.46 21.67
CA LYS A 7 -2.56 17.54 22.23
C LYS A 7 -1.63 16.60 21.45
N TRP A 8 -0.31 16.76 21.58
CA TRP A 8 0.67 16.01 20.79
C TRP A 8 0.70 14.52 21.10
N GLU A 9 0.36 14.12 22.32
CA GLU A 9 0.27 12.72 22.73
C GLU A 9 -0.89 11.97 22.07
N ASP A 10 -1.86 12.70 21.48
CA ASP A 10 -2.91 12.07 20.66
C ASP A 10 -2.36 11.65 19.28
N LEU A 11 -1.25 12.25 18.82
CA LEU A 11 -0.65 12.01 17.51
C LEU A 11 0.39 10.88 17.55
N THR A 12 1.25 10.87 18.56
CA THR A 12 2.37 9.92 18.71
C THR A 12 2.68 9.64 20.17
N ASP A 13 3.33 8.52 20.44
CA ASP A 13 3.84 8.10 21.75
C ASP A 13 5.38 8.15 21.82
N ASP A 14 6.01 8.78 20.83
CA ASP A 14 7.45 9.05 20.78
C ASP A 14 7.77 10.39 21.47
N GLU A 15 8.41 10.33 22.64
CA GLU A 15 8.75 11.50 23.47
C GLU A 15 9.67 12.49 22.73
N GLU A 16 10.62 12.01 21.94
CA GLU A 16 11.55 12.88 21.19
C GLU A 16 10.80 13.66 20.10
N VAL A 17 9.83 13.02 19.44
CA VAL A 17 8.98 13.67 18.44
C VAL A 17 8.05 14.69 19.09
N ILE A 18 7.47 14.38 20.25
CA ILE A 18 6.60 15.30 20.99
C ILE A 18 7.38 16.56 21.39
N GLU A 19 8.59 16.41 21.94
CA GLU A 19 9.45 17.54 22.32
C GLU A 19 9.77 18.42 21.10
N ALA A 20 10.13 17.81 19.97
CA ALA A 20 10.38 18.54 18.73
C ALA A 20 9.14 19.27 18.19
N LEU A 21 7.94 18.67 18.33
CA LEU A 21 6.69 19.32 17.93
C LEU A 21 6.38 20.54 18.82
N HIS A 22 6.60 20.44 20.12
CA HIS A 22 6.49 21.59 21.03
C HIS A 22 7.51 22.69 20.69
N GLU A 23 8.75 22.36 20.35
CA GLU A 23 9.78 23.35 19.99
C GLU A 23 9.39 24.15 18.74
N VAL A 24 8.85 23.47 17.72
CA VAL A 24 8.54 24.09 16.42
C VAL A 24 7.17 24.77 16.41
N TYR A 25 6.13 24.12 16.96
CA TYR A 25 4.74 24.58 16.84
C TYR A 25 4.15 25.11 18.16
N GLY A 26 4.83 24.92 19.29
CA GLY A 26 4.32 25.28 20.62
C GLY A 26 3.19 24.36 21.08
N GLU A 27 2.18 24.95 21.74
CA GLU A 27 0.98 24.23 22.20
C GLU A 27 -0.17 24.21 21.16
N ASP A 28 0.04 24.87 20.01
CA ASP A 28 -1.02 25.12 19.03
C ASP A 28 -1.03 24.03 17.94
N VAL A 29 -1.79 22.97 18.19
CA VAL A 29 -1.92 21.81 17.28
C VAL A 29 -2.46 22.18 15.90
N GLU A 30 -3.17 23.29 15.75
CA GLU A 30 -3.74 23.74 14.48
C GLU A 30 -2.68 24.31 13.52
N LYS A 31 -1.46 24.59 14.03
CA LYS A 31 -0.32 25.01 13.19
C LYS A 31 0.45 23.83 12.61
N LEU A 32 0.14 22.60 13.01
CA LEU A 32 0.82 21.41 12.53
C LEU A 32 0.66 21.28 11.02
N ASP A 33 1.78 21.29 10.30
CA ASP A 33 1.78 21.03 8.87
C ASP A 33 1.33 19.59 8.59
N LEU A 34 0.45 19.43 7.57
CA LEU A 34 -0.10 18.14 7.18
C LEU A 34 1.00 17.08 6.94
N GLN A 35 2.06 17.43 6.22
CA GLN A 35 3.13 16.48 5.92
C GLN A 35 3.84 16.00 7.19
N VAL A 36 4.05 16.87 8.16
CA VAL A 36 4.67 16.51 9.44
C VAL A 36 3.73 15.60 10.23
N GLY A 37 2.45 15.96 10.31
CA GLY A 37 1.42 15.13 10.96
C GLY A 37 1.36 13.71 10.38
N LEU A 38 1.32 13.56 9.05
CA LEU A 38 1.30 12.25 8.40
C LEU A 38 2.52 11.37 8.73
N GLN A 39 3.69 11.97 8.94
CA GLN A 39 4.91 11.23 9.29
C GLN A 39 4.94 10.86 10.78
N ALA A 40 4.56 11.82 11.64
CA ALA A 40 4.56 11.67 13.09
C ALA A 40 3.45 10.75 13.61
N GLU A 41 2.30 10.68 12.91
CA GLU A 41 1.15 9.88 13.32
C GLU A 41 1.54 8.41 13.60
N LYS A 42 1.09 7.92 14.76
CA LYS A 42 1.23 6.53 15.19
C LYS A 42 0.60 5.58 14.18
N LYS A 43 1.41 4.67 13.64
CA LYS A 43 0.97 3.75 12.57
C LYS A 43 0.30 2.51 13.16
N ILE A 44 -0.79 2.09 12.54
CA ILE A 44 -1.43 0.80 12.81
C ILE A 44 -0.43 -0.32 12.49
N LYS A 45 -0.36 -1.36 13.33
CA LYS A 45 0.55 -2.49 13.10
C LYS A 45 0.36 -3.09 11.70
N GLY A 46 1.43 -3.12 10.92
CA GLY A 46 1.45 -3.61 9.54
C GLY A 46 1.22 -2.55 8.47
N PHE A 47 0.89 -1.31 8.84
CA PHE A 47 0.83 -0.19 7.91
C PHE A 47 2.19 0.52 7.81
N ALA A 48 2.54 0.89 6.58
CA ALA A 48 3.68 1.78 6.31
C ALA A 48 3.28 3.26 6.22
N ILE A 49 1.98 3.55 6.14
CA ILE A 49 1.41 4.89 6.01
C ILE A 49 0.50 5.19 7.21
N SER A 50 0.23 6.47 7.45
CA SER A 50 -0.70 6.89 8.49
C SER A 50 -2.16 6.53 8.16
N GLU A 51 -3.02 6.43 9.17
CA GLU A 51 -4.46 6.19 8.99
C GLU A 51 -5.10 7.36 8.22
N THR A 52 -4.68 8.59 8.49
CA THR A 52 -5.12 9.79 7.74
C THR A 52 -4.84 9.65 6.24
N ALA A 53 -3.60 9.27 5.87
CA ALA A 53 -3.24 9.01 4.48
C ALA A 53 -3.99 7.80 3.90
N PHE A 54 -4.24 6.77 4.71
CA PHE A 54 -4.95 5.57 4.27
C PHE A 54 -6.39 5.85 3.85
N PHE A 55 -7.13 6.71 4.55
CA PHE A 55 -8.51 7.06 4.15
C PHE A 55 -8.55 7.73 2.78
N ILE A 56 -7.62 8.64 2.50
CA ILE A 56 -7.49 9.25 1.18
C ILE A 56 -7.06 8.22 0.14
N PHE A 57 -6.10 7.36 0.48
CA PHE A 57 -5.66 6.27 -0.40
C PHE A 57 -6.84 5.35 -0.77
N LEU A 58 -7.66 4.94 0.19
CA LEU A 58 -8.81 4.08 -0.02
C LEU A 58 -9.77 4.67 -1.06
N LEU A 59 -10.10 5.96 -0.92
CA LEU A 59 -10.99 6.65 -1.85
C LEU A 59 -10.35 6.78 -3.25
N ILE A 60 -9.12 7.28 -3.32
CA ILE A 60 -8.48 7.62 -4.59
C ILE A 60 -8.05 6.35 -5.34
N ALA A 61 -7.63 5.29 -4.65
CA ALA A 61 -7.30 4.02 -5.28
C ALA A 61 -8.51 3.39 -5.98
N SER A 62 -9.65 3.33 -5.31
CA SER A 62 -10.90 2.86 -5.93
C SER A 62 -11.31 3.77 -7.09
N ARG A 63 -11.26 5.09 -6.90
CA ARG A 63 -11.63 6.05 -7.94
C ARG A 63 -10.75 5.94 -9.19
N ARG A 64 -9.45 5.66 -9.06
CA ARG A 64 -8.56 5.47 -10.23
C ARG A 64 -9.00 4.30 -11.12
N LEU A 65 -9.55 3.25 -10.54
CA LEU A 65 -10.07 2.10 -11.30
C LEU A 65 -11.48 2.36 -11.82
N GLU A 66 -12.37 2.85 -10.95
CA GLU A 66 -13.79 3.04 -11.28
C GLU A 66 -14.05 4.16 -12.28
N ALA A 67 -13.24 5.23 -12.25
CA ALA A 67 -13.45 6.38 -13.12
C ALA A 67 -12.82 6.22 -14.51
N ASP A 68 -11.94 5.22 -14.71
CA ASP A 68 -11.29 4.99 -15.99
C ASP A 68 -12.07 3.99 -16.84
N ARG A 69 -12.42 4.40 -18.06
CA ARG A 69 -13.10 3.52 -19.03
C ARG A 69 -12.28 2.27 -19.33
N PHE A 70 -10.95 2.35 -19.37
CA PHE A 70 -10.08 1.24 -19.76
C PHE A 70 -10.00 0.15 -18.69
N PHE A 71 -10.32 0.47 -17.43
CA PHE A 71 -10.48 -0.50 -16.34
C PHE A 71 -11.94 -0.91 -16.09
N THR A 72 -12.90 -0.25 -16.75
CA THR A 72 -14.33 -0.54 -16.63
C THR A 72 -14.94 -0.98 -17.96
N THR A 73 -15.65 -0.08 -18.65
CA THR A 73 -16.43 -0.35 -19.86
C THR A 73 -15.60 -0.91 -21.03
N ASN A 74 -14.35 -0.49 -21.15
CA ASN A 74 -13.42 -0.88 -22.20
C ASN A 74 -12.43 -1.97 -21.78
N PHE A 75 -12.54 -2.53 -20.58
CA PHE A 75 -11.70 -3.65 -20.14
C PHE A 75 -12.21 -4.98 -20.75
N ASN A 76 -11.99 -5.14 -22.06
CA ASN A 76 -12.46 -6.29 -22.83
C ASN A 76 -11.54 -6.60 -24.02
N SER A 77 -11.76 -7.76 -24.65
CA SER A 77 -10.93 -8.27 -25.74
C SER A 77 -11.05 -7.48 -27.05
N LYS A 78 -12.09 -6.65 -27.22
CA LYS A 78 -12.20 -5.74 -28.38
C LYS A 78 -11.20 -4.59 -28.27
N THR A 79 -11.01 -4.05 -27.07
CA THR A 79 -10.02 -2.98 -26.81
C THR A 79 -8.61 -3.54 -26.69
N TYR A 80 -8.41 -4.59 -25.88
CA TYR A 80 -7.08 -5.11 -25.52
C TYR A 80 -6.56 -6.22 -26.43
N THR A 81 -7.35 -6.69 -27.40
CA THR A 81 -7.18 -7.99 -28.08
C THR A 81 -7.29 -9.18 -27.13
N LYS A 82 -7.59 -10.37 -27.67
CA LYS A 82 -7.65 -11.60 -26.86
C LYS A 82 -6.31 -11.90 -26.18
N LYS A 83 -5.19 -11.76 -26.92
CA LYS A 83 -3.84 -12.02 -26.39
C LYS A 83 -3.42 -10.99 -25.34
N GLY A 84 -3.73 -9.71 -25.57
CA GLY A 84 -3.39 -8.65 -24.60
C GLY A 84 -4.17 -8.78 -23.30
N LEU A 85 -5.46 -9.09 -23.37
CA LEU A 85 -6.26 -9.31 -22.15
C LEU A 85 -5.80 -10.57 -21.40
N GLU A 86 -5.46 -11.65 -22.11
CA GLU A 86 -4.88 -12.85 -21.50
C GLU A 86 -3.54 -12.57 -20.83
N TRP A 87 -2.71 -11.69 -21.41
CA TRP A 87 -1.44 -11.27 -20.82
C TRP A 87 -1.63 -10.54 -19.49
N VAL A 88 -2.58 -9.61 -19.43
CA VAL A 88 -2.93 -8.87 -18.20
C VAL A 88 -3.43 -9.84 -17.14
N ASN A 89 -4.38 -10.72 -17.49
CA ASN A 89 -4.98 -11.68 -16.54
C ASN A 89 -4.05 -12.81 -16.08
N LYS A 90 -2.87 -12.98 -16.70
CA LYS A 90 -1.85 -13.96 -16.27
C LYS A 90 -0.73 -13.33 -15.44
N THR A 91 -0.64 -12.01 -15.41
CA THR A 91 0.43 -11.29 -14.72
C THR A 91 -0.12 -10.77 -13.39
N GLU A 92 0.22 -11.43 -12.29
CA GLU A 92 -0.31 -11.10 -10.96
C GLU A 92 0.66 -10.23 -10.17
N THR A 93 1.97 -10.36 -10.41
CA THR A 93 3.00 -9.77 -9.56
C THR A 93 4.12 -9.11 -10.36
N LEU A 94 4.86 -8.22 -9.69
CA LEU A 94 6.11 -7.67 -10.22
C LEU A 94 7.14 -8.77 -10.49
N LYS A 95 7.13 -9.85 -9.69
CA LYS A 95 8.00 -11.01 -9.90
C LYS A 95 7.79 -11.61 -11.30
N ASP A 96 6.55 -11.76 -11.75
CA ASP A 96 6.24 -12.31 -13.08
C ASP A 96 6.84 -11.47 -14.22
N VAL A 97 6.89 -10.16 -14.03
CA VAL A 97 7.49 -9.24 -15.00
C VAL A 97 9.02 -9.31 -14.97
N ILE A 98 9.63 -9.33 -13.79
CA ILE A 98 11.08 -9.50 -13.66
C ILE A 98 11.50 -10.85 -14.28
N ASP A 99 10.80 -11.93 -13.99
CA ASP A 99 11.11 -13.27 -14.49
C ASP A 99 11.04 -13.36 -16.01
N ARG A 100 10.12 -12.61 -16.62
CA ARG A 100 9.96 -12.54 -18.08
C ARG A 100 11.17 -11.91 -18.77
N HIS A 101 11.80 -10.91 -18.17
CA HIS A 101 12.91 -10.17 -18.76
C HIS A 101 14.28 -10.61 -18.24
N PHE A 102 14.35 -11.11 -17.01
CA PHE A 102 15.55 -11.51 -16.29
C PHE A 102 15.31 -12.82 -15.51
N PRO A 103 15.14 -13.96 -16.20
CA PRO A 103 14.67 -15.23 -15.60
C PRO A 103 15.61 -15.81 -14.53
N GLU A 104 16.88 -15.41 -14.53
CA GLU A 104 17.89 -15.86 -13.56
C GLU A 104 17.94 -15.00 -12.29
N MET A 105 17.35 -13.79 -12.32
CA MET A 105 17.52 -12.81 -11.25
C MET A 105 16.80 -13.22 -9.98
N THR A 106 15.49 -13.45 -10.05
CA THR A 106 14.70 -13.82 -8.88
C THR A 106 15.10 -15.19 -8.34
N ARG A 107 15.48 -16.12 -9.23
CA ARG A 107 15.92 -17.47 -8.85
C ARG A 107 17.20 -17.46 -8.01
N LYS A 108 18.11 -16.52 -8.28
CA LYS A 108 19.39 -16.43 -7.58
C LYS A 108 19.32 -15.59 -6.32
N TRP A 109 18.51 -14.52 -6.33
CA TRP A 109 18.61 -13.45 -5.33
C TRP A 109 17.34 -13.23 -4.51
N MET A 110 16.21 -13.85 -4.86
CA MET A 110 14.94 -13.58 -4.20
C MET A 110 14.39 -14.83 -3.51
N THR A 111 14.40 -14.79 -2.18
CA THR A 111 13.87 -15.84 -1.29
C THR A 111 12.42 -15.56 -0.88
N CYS A 112 12.03 -14.29 -0.86
CA CYS A 112 10.70 -13.85 -0.46
C CYS A 112 9.61 -14.14 -1.50
N SER A 113 8.34 -14.04 -1.07
CA SER A 113 7.18 -14.28 -1.92
C SER A 113 6.81 -13.10 -2.83
N SER A 114 7.23 -11.87 -2.51
CA SER A 114 6.92 -10.64 -3.26
C SER A 114 8.17 -9.85 -3.59
N ALA A 115 8.28 -9.35 -4.83
CA ALA A 115 9.41 -8.53 -5.28
C ALA A 115 9.48 -7.14 -4.61
N PHE A 116 8.43 -6.72 -3.89
CA PHE A 116 8.41 -5.48 -3.10
C PHE A 116 8.91 -5.66 -1.66
N SER A 117 9.11 -6.90 -1.21
CA SER A 117 9.65 -7.20 0.11
C SER A 117 11.18 -7.14 0.10
N VAL A 118 11.82 -7.20 1.27
CA VAL A 118 13.27 -7.44 1.35
C VAL A 118 13.56 -8.81 0.73
N TRP A 119 14.41 -8.87 -0.30
CA TRP A 119 14.59 -10.08 -1.13
C TRP A 119 15.14 -11.30 -0.38
N ASP A 120 15.95 -11.05 0.65
CA ASP A 120 16.52 -12.08 1.51
C ASP A 120 15.60 -12.48 2.68
N SER A 121 14.38 -11.93 2.73
CA SER A 121 13.42 -12.30 3.78
C SER A 121 12.85 -13.69 3.55
N MET A 122 12.64 -14.41 4.65
CA MET A 122 12.03 -15.74 4.61
C MET A 122 10.60 -15.65 4.06
N PRO A 123 10.15 -16.64 3.27
CA PRO A 123 8.80 -16.65 2.75
C PRO A 123 7.78 -16.66 3.90
N THR A 124 6.70 -15.92 3.73
CA THR A 124 5.60 -15.88 4.69
C THR A 124 5.00 -17.28 4.88
N PRO A 125 4.94 -17.80 6.12
CA PRO A 125 4.39 -19.13 6.36
C PRO A 125 2.91 -19.18 5.99
N ALA A 126 2.45 -20.33 5.49
CA ALA A 126 1.05 -20.52 5.15
C ALA A 126 0.19 -20.42 6.42
N ASN A 127 -0.87 -19.62 6.36
CA ASN A 127 -1.85 -19.53 7.43
C ASN A 127 -3.14 -20.26 7.01
N TYR A 128 -3.43 -21.35 7.72
CA TYR A 128 -4.54 -22.27 7.44
C TYR A 128 -5.92 -21.75 7.89
N ILE A 129 -5.96 -20.64 8.65
CA ILE A 129 -7.23 -19.97 8.96
C ILE A 129 -7.69 -19.23 7.71
N PRO A 130 -8.92 -19.48 7.21
CA PRO A 130 -9.48 -18.75 6.09
C PRO A 130 -9.38 -17.24 6.28
N LEU A 131 -9.04 -16.50 5.23
CA LEU A 131 -8.68 -15.07 5.31
C LEU A 131 -9.75 -14.23 6.04
N TYR A 132 -11.02 -14.45 5.74
CA TYR A 132 -12.15 -13.74 6.34
C TYR A 132 -12.43 -14.10 7.81
N LEU A 133 -11.83 -15.19 8.31
CA LEU A 133 -11.96 -15.65 9.69
C LEU A 133 -10.73 -15.29 10.54
N ARG A 134 -9.72 -14.62 9.96
CA ARG A 134 -8.54 -14.20 10.71
C ARG A 134 -8.90 -13.04 11.63
N PRO A 135 -8.32 -12.95 12.85
CA PRO A 135 -8.50 -11.79 13.70
C PRO A 135 -7.90 -10.53 13.05
N PHE A 136 -8.47 -9.36 13.35
CA PHE A 136 -8.21 -8.07 12.68
C PHE A 136 -6.72 -7.74 12.49
N HIS A 137 -5.89 -8.02 13.50
CA HIS A 137 -4.43 -7.78 13.46
C HIS A 137 -3.66 -8.66 12.46
N LEU A 138 -4.28 -9.70 11.89
CA LEU A 138 -3.70 -10.59 10.87
C LEU A 138 -4.28 -10.39 9.47
N ILE A 139 -5.33 -9.57 9.31
CA ILE A 139 -5.98 -9.30 8.01
C ILE A 139 -5.20 -8.23 7.23
N PHE A 140 -4.77 -7.16 7.90
CA PHE A 140 -4.26 -5.96 7.22
C PHE A 140 -2.85 -6.07 6.66
N ILE A 141 -2.03 -7.01 7.15
CA ILE A 141 -0.71 -7.32 6.56
C ILE A 141 -0.86 -7.72 5.07
N TYR A 142 -2.03 -8.25 4.68
CA TYR A 142 -2.30 -8.70 3.31
C TYR A 142 -3.03 -7.64 2.45
N LEU A 143 -3.53 -6.57 3.06
CA LEU A 143 -4.37 -5.56 2.40
C LEU A 143 -3.58 -4.31 1.93
N VAL A 144 -2.28 -4.24 2.25
CA VAL A 144 -1.35 -3.24 1.71
C VAL A 144 -0.70 -3.70 0.39
N LEU A 145 -0.75 -5.00 0.07
CA LEU A 145 -0.32 -5.53 -1.24
C LEU A 145 -1.06 -4.93 -2.47
N PRO A 146 -2.36 -4.56 -2.42
CA PRO A 146 -3.01 -3.87 -3.54
C PRO A 146 -2.56 -2.41 -3.74
N VAL A 147 -1.88 -1.76 -2.77
CA VAL A 147 -1.33 -0.39 -2.96
C VAL A 147 -0.26 -0.41 -4.04
N SER A 148 0.62 -1.41 -4.00
CA SER A 148 1.63 -1.67 -5.03
C SER A 148 1.00 -1.99 -6.39
N MET A 149 -0.11 -2.74 -6.41
CA MET A 149 -0.78 -3.16 -7.66
C MET A 149 -1.49 -2.00 -8.36
N VAL A 150 -2.16 -1.11 -7.61
CA VAL A 150 -2.83 0.06 -8.20
C VAL A 150 -1.83 1.10 -8.71
N ILE A 151 -0.70 1.29 -8.04
CA ILE A 151 0.39 2.16 -8.52
C ILE A 151 1.08 1.54 -9.75
N TRP A 152 1.19 0.21 -9.80
CA TRP A 152 1.77 -0.49 -10.95
C TRP A 152 0.88 -0.45 -12.20
N LEU A 153 -0.43 -0.70 -12.07
CA LEU A 153 -1.38 -0.70 -13.18
C LEU A 153 -1.47 0.66 -13.88
N SER A 154 -1.33 1.76 -13.14
CA SER A 154 -1.37 3.11 -13.71
C SER A 154 -0.08 3.52 -14.46
N THR A 155 1.05 2.89 -14.15
CA THR A 155 2.37 3.31 -14.69
C THR A 155 2.78 2.52 -15.94
N ILE A 156 2.08 1.42 -16.26
CA ILE A 156 2.37 0.57 -17.44
C ILE A 156 1.41 0.83 -18.61
N LEU A 157 0.26 1.45 -18.33
CA LEU A 157 -0.75 1.77 -19.34
C LEU A 157 -0.64 3.21 -19.90
N LEU A 158 0.41 3.95 -19.52
CA LEU A 158 0.85 5.22 -20.12
C LEU A 158 2.26 5.04 -20.70
#